data_AF-A0A1F2ZJK1-F1
#
_entry.id   AF-A0A1F2ZJK1-F1
#
_cell.length_a   1.000
_cell.length_b   1.000
_cell.length_c   1.000
_cell.angle_alpha   90.00
_cell.angle_beta   90.00
_cell.angle_gamma   90.00
#
_symmetry.space_group_name_H-M   'P 1'
#
loop_
_entity.id
_entity.type
_entity.pdbx_description
1 polymer ?
#
loop_
_entity_poly.entity_id
_entity_poly.type
_entity_poly.pdbx_seq_one_letter_code
_entity_poly.pdbx_strand_id
1 'polypeptide(L)' 'MEIVVHGKANVEMAIRTFRKKTQREGLVKEARRRKAYEKPSERIKRRKDESVARRKKARRGEIVF' A
#
# COMPACT_ATOMS: atom_id res chain seq x y z
N MET A 1 3.42 10.86 -8.78
CA MET A 1 2.71 9.63 -9.23
C MET A 1 2.00 9.97 -10.52
N GLU A 2 2.54 9.56 -11.67
CA GLU A 2 1.97 9.87 -12.99
C GLU A 2 1.56 8.59 -13.72
N ILE A 3 0.48 8.69 -14.51
CA ILE A 3 0.00 7.67 -15.44
C ILE A 3 -0.35 8.37 -16.74
N VAL A 4 0.43 8.08 -17.77
CA VAL A 4 0.20 8.58 -19.13
C VAL A 4 -0.64 7.53 -19.86
N VAL A 5 -1.72 7.98 -20.49
CA VAL A 5 -2.62 7.13 -21.27
C VAL A 5 -2.35 7.42 -22.74
N HIS A 6 -1.98 6.40 -23.51
CA HIS A 6 -1.74 6.52 -24.96
C HIS A 6 -2.85 5.84 -25.75
N GLY A 7 -3.45 6.56 -26.73
CA GLY A 7 -4.33 6.00 -27.75
C GLY A 7 -5.51 5.15 -27.23
N LYS A 8 -5.71 3.95 -27.82
CA LYS A 8 -6.81 2.97 -27.58
C LYS A 8 -6.97 2.46 -26.13
N ALA A 9 -6.14 2.89 -25.18
CA ALA A 9 -6.27 2.49 -23.79
C ALA A 9 -7.47 3.23 -23.15
N ASN A 10 -8.51 2.47 -22.81
CA ASN A 10 -9.71 2.99 -22.17
C ASN A 10 -9.37 3.68 -20.84
N VAL A 11 -9.87 4.91 -20.66
CA VAL A 11 -9.70 5.76 -19.45
C VAL A 11 -9.96 4.97 -18.16
N GLU A 12 -10.93 4.06 -18.17
CA GLU A 12 -11.27 3.21 -17.03
C GLU A 12 -10.11 2.29 -16.57
N MET A 13 -9.32 1.77 -17.50
CA MET A 13 -8.12 0.98 -17.17
C MET A 13 -7.05 1.84 -16.52
N ALA A 14 -6.91 3.10 -16.96
CA ALA A 14 -5.96 4.04 -16.37
C ALA A 14 -6.36 4.36 -14.91
N ILE A 15 -7.65 4.58 -14.64
CA ILE A 15 -8.17 4.78 -13.27
C ILE A 15 -7.89 3.55 -12.40
N ARG A 16 -8.13 2.34 -12.91
CA ARG A 16 -7.85 1.09 -12.17
C ARG A 16 -6.37 0.94 -11.84
N THR A 17 -5.51 1.26 -12.79
CA THR A 17 -4.05 1.18 -12.64
C THR A 17 -3.56 2.24 -11.66
N PHE A 18 -4.10 3.45 -11.73
CA PHE A 18 -3.86 4.51 -10.76
C PHE A 18 -4.18 4.03 -9.35
N ARG A 19 -5.41 3.56 -9.14
CA ARG A 19 -5.85 3.08 -7.81
C ARG A 19 -4.94 1.97 -7.27
N LYS A 20 -4.56 1.00 -8.12
CA LYS A 20 -3.63 -0.07 -7.71
C LYS A 20 -2.24 0.47 -7.35
N LYS A 21 -1.71 1.42 -8.13
CA LYS A 21 -0.41 2.04 -7.88
C LYS A 21 -0.45 2.90 -6.61
N THR A 22 -1.53 3.66 -6.35
CA THR A 22 -1.73 4.44 -5.11
C THR A 22 -1.75 3.53 -3.88
N GLN A 23 -2.43 2.39 -3.99
CA GLN A 23 -2.48 1.39 -2.92
C GLN A 23 -1.11 0.75 -2.66
N ARG A 24 -0.33 0.48 -3.72
CA ARG A 24 1.02 -0.08 -3.61
C ARG A 24 2.00 0.90 -2.97
N GLU A 25 1.95 2.17 -3.36
CA GLU A 25 2.76 3.24 -2.77
C GLU A 25 2.37 3.51 -1.30
N GLY A 26 1.16 3.13 -0.89
CA GLY A 26 0.73 3.23 0.51
C GLY A 26 0.43 4.66 0.98
N LEU A 27 0.37 5.62 0.05
CA LEU A 27 0.13 7.05 0.30
C LEU A 27 -1.07 7.31 1.21
N VAL A 28 -2.20 6.64 0.95
CA VAL A 28 -3.42 6.79 1.77
C VAL A 28 -3.21 6.28 3.19
N LYS A 29 -2.44 5.19 3.35
CA LYS A 29 -2.13 4.61 4.66
C LYS A 29 -1.19 5.53 5.44
N GLU A 30 -0.22 6.13 4.78
CA GLU A 30 0.68 7.12 5.40
C GLU A 30 -0.04 8.41 5.76
N ALA A 31 -0.88 8.93 4.87
CA ALA A 31 -1.68 10.13 5.15
C ALA A 31 -2.55 9.96 6.38
N ARG A 32 -3.20 8.78 6.56
CA ARG A 32 -3.98 8.47 7.76
C ARG A 32 -3.11 8.40 9.02
N ARG A 33 -1.90 7.85 8.94
CA ARG A 33 -0.97 7.75 10.08
C ARG A 33 -0.43 9.11 10.52
N ARG A 34 -0.19 10.01 9.57
CA ARG A 34 0.36 11.34 9.84
C ARG A 34 -0.68 12.35 10.36
N LYS A 35 -1.96 11.97 10.48
CA LYS A 35 -3.02 12.85 11.00
C LYS A 35 -2.85 13.23 12.47
N ALA A 36 -2.18 12.38 13.25
CA ALA A 36 -1.92 12.59 14.66
C ALA A 36 -0.44 12.29 14.95
N TYR A 37 0.08 12.89 16.02
CA TYR A 37 1.41 12.56 16.50
C TYR A 37 1.45 11.09 16.97
N GLU A 38 2.40 10.31 16.44
CA GLU A 38 2.70 8.96 16.88
C GLU A 38 3.94 9.01 17.78
N LYS A 39 3.81 8.55 19.03
CA LYS A 39 4.94 8.53 19.96
C LYS A 39 6.04 7.58 19.42
N PRO A 40 7.34 7.88 19.60
CA PRO A 40 8.43 7.05 19.07
C PRO A 40 8.35 5.58 19.48
N SER A 41 7.91 5.31 20.72
CA SER A 41 7.70 3.95 21.23
C SER A 41 6.60 3.19 20.49
N GLU A 42 5.50 3.87 20.17
CA GLU A 42 4.37 3.29 19.43
C GLU A 42 4.75 3.02 17.98
N ARG A 43 5.53 3.93 17.38
CA ARG A 43 6.10 3.75 16.03
C ARG A 43 6.96 2.49 15.92
N ILE A 44 7.78 2.21 16.94
CA ILE A 44 8.63 1.01 16.99
C ILE A 44 7.76 -0.25 17.12
N LYS A 45 6.78 -0.24 18.03
CA LYS A 45 5.85 -1.37 18.23
C LYS A 45 5.09 -1.68 16.93
N ARG A 46 4.49 -0.67 16.30
CA ARG A 46 3.78 -0.81 15.02
C ARG A 46 4.69 -1.36 13.91
N ARG A 47 5.93 -0.88 13.81
CA ARG A 47 6.87 -1.38 12.77
C ARG A 47 7.16 -2.87 12.95
N LYS A 48 7.30 -3.34 14.19
CA LYS A 48 7.47 -4.77 14.50
C LYS A 48 6.21 -5.55 14.09
N ASP A 49 5.03 -5.09 14.50
CA ASP A 49 3.76 -5.75 14.21
C ASP A 49 3.48 -5.83 12.69
N GLU A 50 3.74 -4.74 11.96
CA GLU A 50 3.59 -4.70 10.50
C GLU A 50 4.54 -5.64 9.76
N SER A 51 5.77 -5.82 10.27
CA SER A 51 6.73 -6.79 9.73
C SER A 51 6.23 -8.22 9.90
N VAL A 52 5.74 -8.56 11.09
CA VAL A 52 5.16 -9.88 11.38
C VAL A 52 3.92 -10.12 10.50
N ALA A 53 3.02 -9.15 10.39
CA ALA A 53 1.82 -9.26 9.56
C ALA A 53 2.18 -9.45 8.07
N ARG A 54 3.18 -8.73 7.55
CA ARG A 54 3.65 -8.87 6.17
C ARG A 54 4.22 -10.27 5.91
N ARG A 55 5.04 -10.79 6.83
CA ARG A 55 5.59 -12.15 6.74
C ARG A 55 4.50 -13.22 6.79
N LYS A 56 3.52 -13.08 7.68
CA LYS A 56 2.37 -13.99 7.77
C LYS A 56 1.55 -14.00 6.48
N LYS A 57 1.33 -12.83 5.86
CA LYS A 57 0.60 -12.73 4.60
C LYS A 57 1.37 -13.37 3.44
N ALA A 58 2.68 -13.19 3.37
CA ALA A 58 3.51 -13.83 2.34
C ALA A 58 3.46 -15.35 2.43
N ARG A 59 3.62 -15.90 3.64
CA ARG A 59 3.54 -17.35 3.89
C ARG A 59 2.18 -17.96 3.51
N ARG A 60 1.08 -17.25 3.75
CA ARG A 60 -0.25 -17.70 3.29
C ARG A 60 -0.37 -17.75 1.77
N GLY A 61 0.35 -16.90 1.06
CA GLY A 61 0.41 -16.95 -0.40
C GLY A 61 1.20 -18.17 -0.89
N GLU A 62 2.30 -18.51 -0.23
CA GLU A 62 3.15 -19.67 -0.57
C GLU A 62 2.41 -21.02 -0.42
N ILE A 63 1.50 -21.14 0.56
CA ILE A 63 0.76 -22.38 0.82
C ILE A 63 -0.39 -22.61 -0.18
N VAL A 64 -0.76 -21.60 -0.97
CA VAL A 64 -1.91 -21.63 -1.91
C VAL A 64 -1.45 -21.80 -3.37
N PHE A 65 -0.16 -22.08 -3.60
CA PHE A 65 0.37 -22.51 -4.90
C PHE A 65 0.42 -24.03 -4.99
#